data_AF-A0A3C1Y058-F1
#
_entry.id   AF-A0A3C1Y058-F1
#
_cell.length_a   1.000
_cell.length_b   1.000
_cell.length_c   1.000
_cell.angle_alpha   90.00
_cell.angle_beta   90.00
_cell.angle_gamma   90.00
#
_symmetry.space_group_name_H-M   'P 1'
#
loop_
_entity.id
_entity.type
_entity.pdbx_description
1 polymer ?
#
loop_
_entity_poly.entity_id
_entity_poly.type
_entity_poly.pdbx_seq_one_letter_code
_entity_poly.pdbx_strand_id
1 'polypeptide(L)'
;MKQLERHLDSRQPCEAVTVVRELPFEEFIELLEFSHLRFDLPKRGSTAALVGSQEWNRKIQDDASKPGSVYVCTTLDALHHAVLPPEDAELKIDMPSKSRVRLRTLSRQRVRGASQPCVRVDLQGLIRRVLVPSSAPAHLFDLVRHVVMTRLWVEVARVSSTRV
;
A
#
# COMPACT_ATOMS: atom_id res chain seq x y z
N MET A 1 55.56 9.16 -1.49
CA MET A 1 54.82 10.28 -2.13
C MET A 1 53.62 9.67 -2.84
N LYS A 2 52.39 9.86 -2.35
CA LYS A 2 51.33 10.75 -2.93
C LYS A 2 51.06 10.38 -4.40
N GLN A 3 49.87 10.00 -4.87
CA GLN A 3 48.48 10.50 -4.71
C GLN A 3 47.54 9.28 -5.02
N LEU A 4 46.41 8.98 -4.37
CA LEU A 4 45.18 9.73 -4.02
C LEU A 4 44.43 10.35 -5.21
N GLU A 5 43.43 9.64 -5.72
CA GLU A 5 42.20 10.19 -6.32
C GLU A 5 41.18 9.02 -6.46
N ARG A 6 40.32 8.77 -5.48
CA ARG A 6 39.02 9.40 -5.15
C ARG A 6 37.94 9.24 -6.23
N HIS A 7 36.88 8.57 -5.77
CA HIS A 7 35.47 8.82 -6.03
C HIS A 7 34.93 8.60 -7.45
N LEU A 8 34.16 7.52 -7.59
CA LEU A 8 32.71 7.65 -7.65
C LEU A 8 32.09 6.32 -7.18
N ASP A 9 31.86 6.23 -5.88
CA ASP A 9 30.77 5.42 -5.34
C ASP A 9 29.50 5.89 -6.04
N SER A 10 29.09 5.15 -7.06
CA SER A 10 27.72 5.15 -7.53
C SER A 10 26.87 4.59 -6.39
N ARG A 11 26.55 5.46 -5.42
CA ARG A 11 25.36 5.32 -4.58
C ARG A 11 24.19 5.27 -5.55
N GLN A 12 23.85 4.07 -6.01
CA GLN A 12 22.49 3.79 -6.42
C GLN A 12 21.60 4.37 -5.33
N PRO A 13 20.64 5.26 -5.65
CA PRO A 13 19.65 5.63 -4.67
C PRO A 13 19.08 4.31 -4.16
N CYS A 14 19.19 4.08 -2.85
CA CYS A 14 18.64 2.90 -2.21
C CYS A 14 17.18 2.84 -2.69
N GLU A 15 16.88 1.93 -3.63
CA GLU A 15 15.57 1.92 -4.27
C GLU A 15 14.56 1.82 -3.13
N ALA A 16 13.75 2.86 -2.98
CA ALA A 16 12.81 2.96 -1.88
C ALA A 16 12.01 1.67 -1.88
N VAL A 17 12.03 0.94 -0.75
CA VAL A 17 11.49 -0.41 -0.67
C VAL A 17 10.02 -0.36 -1.10
N THR A 18 9.77 -0.83 -2.31
CA THR A 18 8.44 -0.83 -2.90
C THR A 18 7.64 -1.92 -2.22
N VAL A 19 6.43 -1.57 -1.80
CA VAL A 19 5.47 -2.47 -1.22
C VAL A 19 4.19 -2.43 -2.03
N VAL A 20 3.57 -3.58 -2.17
CA VAL A 20 2.47 -3.81 -3.08
C VAL A 20 1.32 -4.41 -2.31
N ARG A 21 0.14 -3.82 -2.47
CA ARG A 21 -1.12 -4.40 -1.99
C ARG A 21 -2.00 -4.72 -3.17
N GLU A 22 -2.44 -5.97 -3.20
CA GLU A 22 -3.51 -6.40 -4.07
C GLU A 22 -4.84 -5.94 -3.50
N LEU A 23 -5.67 -5.35 -4.35
CA LEU A 23 -7.01 -4.91 -4.04
C LEU A 23 -8.00 -5.48 -5.05
N PRO A 24 -9.18 -5.93 -4.62
CA PRO A 24 -10.33 -6.01 -5.51
C PRO A 24 -10.59 -4.64 -6.16
N PHE A 25 -11.10 -4.64 -7.39
CA PHE A 25 -11.38 -3.41 -8.12
C PHE A 25 -12.35 -2.49 -7.34
N GLU A 26 -13.35 -3.06 -6.66
CA GLU A 26 -14.33 -2.30 -5.88
C GLU A 26 -13.66 -1.58 -4.71
N GLU A 27 -12.76 -2.27 -3.98
CA GLU A 27 -12.02 -1.68 -2.87
C GLU A 27 -11.06 -0.58 -3.37
N PHE A 28 -10.47 -0.77 -4.55
CA PHE A 28 -9.65 0.26 -5.17
C PHE A 28 -10.45 1.52 -5.51
N ILE A 29 -11.65 1.39 -6.07
CA ILE A 29 -12.52 2.53 -6.35
C ILE A 29 -12.96 3.23 -5.06
N GLU A 30 -13.32 2.48 -4.01
CA GLU A 30 -13.63 3.08 -2.71
C GLU A 30 -12.45 3.85 -2.11
N LEU A 31 -11.23 3.30 -2.21
CA LEU A 31 -10.02 4.00 -1.77
C LEU A 31 -9.85 5.33 -2.52
N LEU A 32 -10.05 5.33 -3.84
CA LEU A 32 -9.97 6.54 -4.67
C LEU A 32 -11.09 7.55 -4.42
N GLU A 33 -12.28 7.09 -4.02
CA GLU A 33 -13.43 7.94 -3.76
C GLU A 33 -13.36 8.58 -2.38
N PHE A 34 -13.06 7.78 -1.36
CA PHE A 34 -13.16 8.20 0.03
C PHE A 34 -11.82 8.55 0.66
N SER A 35 -10.69 8.30 -0.02
CA SER A 35 -9.35 8.46 0.55
C SER A 35 -9.21 7.71 1.89
N HIS A 36 -9.87 6.55 1.98
CA HIS A 36 -9.96 5.73 3.18
C HIS A 36 -9.35 4.36 2.93
N LEU A 37 -8.44 3.97 3.81
CA LEU A 37 -7.81 2.66 3.82
C LEU A 37 -8.51 1.77 4.84
N ARG A 38 -9.17 0.70 4.39
CA ARG A 38 -9.88 -0.26 5.25
C ARG A 38 -8.89 -1.14 5.99
N PHE A 39 -9.15 -1.40 7.28
CA PHE A 39 -8.37 -2.35 8.07
C PHE A 39 -9.18 -3.61 8.34
N ASP A 40 -8.50 -4.74 8.35
CA ASP A 40 -9.04 -5.99 8.85
C ASP A 40 -9.24 -5.90 10.36
N LEU A 41 -10.39 -6.41 10.82
CA LEU A 41 -10.69 -6.49 12.24
C LEU A 41 -9.76 -7.49 12.95
N PRO A 42 -9.45 -7.26 14.23
CA PRO A 42 -8.64 -8.18 15.01
C PRO A 42 -9.30 -9.55 15.11
N LYS A 43 -8.52 -10.62 14.86
CA LYS A 43 -8.99 -11.98 15.13
C LYS A 43 -9.27 -12.15 16.63
N ARG A 44 -10.20 -13.05 16.98
CA ARG A 44 -10.49 -13.42 18.38
C ARG A 44 -9.18 -13.82 19.08
N GLY A 45 -8.89 -13.21 20.23
CA GLY A 45 -7.64 -13.41 20.98
C GLY A 45 -6.54 -12.38 20.71
N SER A 46 -6.75 -11.39 19.84
CA SER A 46 -5.84 -10.26 19.70
C SER A 46 -5.79 -9.38 20.96
N THR A 47 -4.70 -8.62 21.11
CA THR A 47 -4.53 -7.66 22.21
C THR A 47 -5.71 -6.70 22.29
N ALA A 48 -6.18 -6.39 23.50
CA ALA A 48 -7.35 -5.52 23.73
C ALA A 48 -7.21 -4.09 23.18
N ALA A 49 -6.00 -3.69 22.79
CA ALA A 49 -5.71 -2.38 22.19
C ALA A 49 -5.70 -2.38 20.65
N LEU A 50 -5.63 -3.54 19.98
CA LEU A 50 -5.62 -3.57 18.51
C LEU A 50 -7.03 -3.27 17.98
N VAL A 51 -7.14 -2.21 17.18
CA VAL A 51 -8.39 -1.80 16.53
C VAL A 51 -8.54 -2.47 15.17
N GLY A 52 -7.42 -2.60 14.44
CA GLY A 52 -7.38 -3.27 13.15
C GLY A 52 -5.97 -3.29 12.58
N SER A 53 -5.79 -4.04 11.50
CA SER A 53 -4.51 -4.12 10.80
C SER A 53 -4.70 -4.30 9.30
N GLN A 54 -3.71 -3.87 8.53
CA GLN A 54 -3.62 -4.16 7.11
C GLN A 54 -2.20 -4.65 6.78
N GLU A 55 -2.08 -5.60 5.85
CA GLU A 55 -0.80 -6.11 5.37
C GLU A 55 -0.60 -5.83 3.87
N TRP A 56 0.66 -5.52 3.52
CA TRP A 56 1.18 -5.39 2.15
C TRP A 56 2.30 -6.39 1.93
N ASN A 57 2.42 -6.86 0.70
CA ASN A 57 3.53 -7.71 0.29
C ASN A 57 4.68 -6.89 -0.30
N ARG A 58 5.89 -7.43 -0.11
CA ARG A 58 7.17 -7.03 -0.71
C ARG A 58 7.22 -7.13 -2.23
N LYS A 59 6.33 -7.96 -2.75
CA LYS A 59 6.37 -8.55 -4.09
C LYS A 59 4.94 -8.87 -4.52
N ILE A 60 4.72 -8.93 -5.82
CA ILE A 60 3.50 -9.49 -6.38
C ILE A 60 3.60 -11.02 -6.26
N GLN A 61 2.51 -11.66 -5.81
CA GLN A 61 2.39 -13.12 -5.79
C GLN A 61 1.42 -13.51 -6.91
N ASP A 62 1.96 -14.05 -7.99
CA ASP A 62 1.24 -14.18 -9.27
C ASP A 62 0.17 -15.30 -9.26
N ASP A 63 0.46 -16.43 -8.60
CA ASP A 63 -0.36 -17.66 -8.68
C ASP A 63 -1.70 -17.59 -7.93
N ALA A 64 -1.98 -16.49 -7.22
CA ALA A 64 -3.17 -16.35 -6.39
C ALA A 64 -4.05 -15.13 -6.75
N SER A 65 -3.66 -14.38 -7.79
CA SER A 65 -4.34 -13.12 -8.11
C SER A 65 -5.73 -13.36 -8.68
N LYS A 66 -6.74 -12.72 -8.09
CA LYS A 66 -8.12 -12.87 -8.57
C LYS A 66 -8.29 -12.16 -9.92
N PRO A 67 -9.10 -12.71 -10.83
CA PRO A 67 -9.54 -11.98 -12.02
C PRO A 67 -10.19 -10.66 -11.58
N GLY A 68 -9.59 -9.53 -11.95
CA GLY A 68 -10.08 -8.20 -11.55
C GLY A 68 -9.32 -7.52 -10.41
N SER A 69 -8.27 -8.14 -9.87
CA SER A 69 -7.41 -7.48 -8.89
C SER A 69 -6.63 -6.31 -9.50
N VAL A 70 -6.36 -5.29 -8.68
CA VAL A 70 -5.50 -4.15 -8.98
C VAL A 70 -4.43 -4.08 -7.90
N TYR A 71 -3.19 -3.83 -8.29
CA TYR A 71 -2.08 -3.67 -7.36
C TYR A 71 -1.76 -2.20 -7.14
N VAL A 72 -1.76 -1.78 -5.88
CA VAL A 72 -1.32 -0.45 -5.47
C VAL A 72 0.10 -0.54 -4.96
N CYS A 73 1.01 0.16 -5.64
CA CYS A 73 2.41 0.29 -5.23
C CYS A 73 2.59 1.53 -4.36
N THR A 74 3.20 1.35 -3.19
CA THR A 74 3.60 2.40 -2.25
C THR A 74 5.03 2.15 -1.80
N THR A 75 5.69 3.15 -1.21
CA THR A 75 6.95 2.96 -0.48
C THR A 75 6.69 2.89 1.01
N LEU A 76 7.66 2.41 1.79
CA LEU A 76 7.57 2.44 3.26
C LEU A 76 7.44 3.89 3.76
N ASP A 77 8.23 4.81 3.21
CA ASP A 77 8.17 6.23 3.57
C ASP A 77 6.82 6.85 3.23
N ALA A 78 6.26 6.53 2.06
CA ALA A 78 4.92 6.96 1.68
C ALA A 78 3.86 6.47 2.68
N LEU A 79 3.96 5.24 3.17
CA LEU A 79 3.07 4.75 4.24
C LEU A 79 3.21 5.55 5.54
N HIS A 80 4.44 5.93 5.91
CA HIS A 80 4.66 6.74 7.12
C HIS A 80 4.10 8.17 7.00
N HIS A 81 4.21 8.78 5.81
CA HIS A 81 3.86 10.19 5.62
C HIS A 81 2.41 10.41 5.18
N ALA A 82 1.85 9.48 4.40
CA ALA A 82 0.55 9.66 3.77
C ALA A 82 -0.60 9.10 4.60
N VAL A 83 -0.35 8.22 5.58
CA VAL A 83 -1.42 7.68 6.43
C VAL A 83 -1.61 8.57 7.66
N LEU A 84 -2.81 9.10 7.82
CA LEU A 84 -3.15 10.02 8.90
C LEU A 84 -3.65 9.23 10.12
N PRO A 85 -3.03 9.40 11.30
CA PRO A 85 -3.47 8.71 12.51
C PRO A 85 -4.86 9.20 12.94
N PRO A 86 -5.76 8.30 13.35
CA PRO A 86 -7.03 8.70 13.99
C PRO A 86 -6.76 9.44 15.31
N GLU A 87 -7.64 10.36 15.71
CA GLU A 87 -7.45 11.18 16.92
C GLU A 87 -7.27 10.33 18.20
N ASP A 88 -8.05 9.25 18.32
CA ASP A 88 -8.08 8.36 19.49
C ASP A 88 -7.19 7.11 19.34
N ALA A 89 -6.34 7.05 18.31
CA ALA A 89 -5.55 5.86 18.03
C ALA A 89 -4.13 6.17 17.52
N GLU A 90 -3.23 5.21 17.73
CA GLU A 90 -1.87 5.26 17.24
C GLU A 90 -1.70 4.36 16.03
N LEU A 91 -1.02 4.88 15.01
CA LEU A 91 -0.56 4.07 13.89
C LEU A 91 0.81 3.47 14.21
N LYS A 92 0.95 2.18 13.98
CA LYS A 92 2.24 1.48 14.04
C LYS A 92 2.48 0.74 12.73
N ILE A 93 3.66 0.96 12.17
CA ILE A 93 4.15 0.23 11.00
C ILE A 93 5.22 -0.74 11.48
N ASP A 94 5.02 -2.02 11.20
CA ASP A 94 5.99 -3.08 11.49
C ASP A 94 6.24 -3.95 10.26
N MET A 95 7.32 -4.72 10.34
CA MET A 95 7.78 -5.60 9.28
C MET A 95 7.84 -7.03 9.82
N PRO A 96 6.72 -7.78 9.82
CA PRO A 96 6.68 -9.11 10.40
C PRO A 96 7.58 -10.10 9.66
N SER A 97 7.95 -9.82 8.40
CA SER A 97 8.97 -10.56 7.66
C SER A 97 9.69 -9.63 6.68
N LYS A 98 10.79 -10.11 6.08
CA LYS A 98 11.50 -9.38 5.02
C LYS A 98 10.62 -9.05 3.81
N SER A 99 9.53 -9.80 3.60
CA SER A 99 8.62 -9.68 2.47
C SER A 99 7.26 -9.10 2.82
N ARG A 100 7.03 -8.63 4.06
CA ARG A 100 5.73 -8.09 4.47
C ARG A 100 5.88 -6.82 5.28
N VAL A 101 4.96 -5.89 5.06
CA VAL A 101 4.76 -4.70 5.88
C VAL A 101 3.35 -4.76 6.45
N ARG A 102 3.22 -4.43 7.73
CA ARG A 102 1.95 -4.39 8.43
C ARG A 102 1.74 -3.00 9.01
N LEU A 103 0.57 -2.44 8.76
CA LEU A 103 0.07 -1.25 9.43
C LEU A 103 -0.95 -1.68 10.48
N ARG A 104 -0.86 -1.14 11.68
CA ARG A 104 -1.76 -1.40 12.80
C ARG A 104 -2.29 -0.09 13.36
N THR A 105 -3.56 -0.09 13.73
CA THR A 105 -4.17 0.97 14.53
C THR A 105 -4.37 0.44 15.94
N LEU A 106 -3.80 1.13 16.93
CA LEU A 106 -3.94 0.80 18.35
C LEU A 106 -4.76 1.87 19.06
N SER A 107 -5.80 1.47 19.78
CA SER A 107 -6.64 2.40 20.52
C SER A 107 -5.90 2.96 21.73
N ARG A 108 -5.95 4.29 21.91
CA ARG A 108 -5.47 4.94 23.14
C ARG A 108 -6.47 4.81 24.29
N GLN A 109 -7.75 4.69 23.97
CA GLN A 109 -8.84 4.52 24.93
C GLN A 109 -9.70 3.29 24.59
N ARG A 110 -10.34 2.66 25.58
CA ARG A 110 -11.28 1.56 25.33
C ARG A 110 -12.60 2.11 24.76
N VAL A 111 -12.62 2.49 23.49
CA VAL A 111 -13.86 2.93 22.84
C VAL A 111 -14.65 1.69 22.40
N ARG A 112 -15.87 1.54 22.95
CA ARG A 112 -16.85 0.55 22.49
C ARG A 112 -17.63 1.16 21.33
N GLY A 113 -17.50 0.58 20.14
CA GLY A 113 -18.45 0.80 19.04
C GLY A 113 -17.93 1.55 17.81
N ALA A 114 -16.69 1.34 17.39
CA ALA A 114 -16.25 1.89 16.11
C ALA A 114 -16.87 1.11 14.93
N SER A 115 -17.53 1.84 14.02
CA SER A 115 -17.72 1.45 12.62
C SER A 115 -16.40 0.94 12.02
N GLN A 116 -16.46 0.11 10.96
CA GLN A 116 -15.29 -0.51 10.33
C GLN A 116 -14.04 0.38 10.37
N PRO A 117 -12.91 -0.10 10.93
CA PRO A 117 -11.77 0.77 11.15
C PRO A 117 -11.13 1.11 9.81
N CYS A 118 -11.43 2.28 9.29
CA CYS A 118 -10.72 2.88 8.17
C CYS A 118 -9.86 4.04 8.66
N VAL A 119 -8.74 4.28 7.98
CA VAL A 119 -7.86 5.42 8.26
C VAL A 119 -7.81 6.33 7.04
N ARG A 120 -7.74 7.64 7.28
CA ARG A 120 -7.62 8.62 6.20
C ARG A 120 -6.21 8.57 5.63
N VAL A 121 -6.10 8.75 4.31
CA VAL A 121 -4.82 8.78 3.62
C VAL A 121 -4.75 9.96 2.64
N ASP A 122 -3.56 10.51 2.47
CA ASP A 122 -3.20 11.31 1.30
C ASP A 122 -2.92 10.38 0.13
N LEU A 123 -3.85 10.27 -0.82
CA LEU A 123 -3.71 9.36 -1.95
C LEU A 123 -2.52 9.69 -2.85
N GLN A 124 -2.19 10.98 -3.04
CA GLN A 124 -1.06 11.39 -3.89
C GLN A 124 0.28 11.07 -3.24
N GLY A 125 0.38 11.25 -1.92
CA GLY A 125 1.55 10.84 -1.16
C GLY A 125 1.71 9.33 -1.07
N LEU A 126 0.60 8.59 -0.96
CA LEU A 126 0.57 7.15 -0.75
C LEU A 126 0.84 6.35 -2.03
N ILE A 127 0.06 6.58 -3.07
CA ILE A 127 0.06 5.74 -4.27
C ILE A 127 1.12 6.27 -5.24
N ARG A 128 2.11 5.43 -5.56
CA ARG A 128 3.18 5.78 -6.51
C ARG A 128 2.94 5.23 -7.90
N ARG A 129 2.31 4.06 -7.97
CA ARG A 129 2.00 3.37 -9.23
C ARG A 129 0.83 2.42 -9.03
N VAL A 130 0.07 2.21 -10.08
CA VAL A 130 -1.00 1.22 -10.11
C VAL A 130 -0.66 0.18 -11.18
N LEU A 131 -0.69 -1.09 -10.80
CA LEU A 131 -0.43 -2.19 -11.73
C LEU A 131 -1.70 -3.04 -11.89
N VAL A 132 -1.99 -3.43 -13.11
CA VAL A 132 -3.12 -4.31 -13.43
C VAL A 132 -2.54 -5.63 -13.97
N PRO A 133 -2.98 -6.80 -13.46
CA PRO A 133 -2.56 -8.09 -13.98
C PRO A 133 -2.76 -8.19 -15.49
N SER A 134 -1.81 -8.79 -16.22
CA SER A 134 -1.95 -9.01 -17.66
C SER A 134 -3.15 -9.90 -18.01
N SER A 135 -3.55 -10.79 -17.09
CA SER A 135 -4.74 -11.64 -17.18
C SER A 135 -6.06 -10.87 -17.10
N ALA A 136 -6.04 -9.63 -16.62
CA ALA A 136 -7.25 -8.83 -16.49
C ALA A 136 -7.79 -8.40 -17.88
N PRO A 137 -9.12 -8.35 -18.05
CA PRO A 137 -9.75 -7.89 -19.30
C PRO A 137 -9.26 -6.51 -19.74
N ALA A 138 -9.23 -6.27 -21.06
CA ALA A 138 -8.82 -5.00 -21.66
C ALA A 138 -9.59 -3.80 -21.10
N HIS A 139 -10.92 -3.91 -21.08
CA HIS A 139 -11.81 -2.86 -20.59
C HIS A 139 -11.56 -2.47 -19.12
N LEU A 140 -11.13 -3.42 -18.27
CA LEU A 140 -10.81 -3.13 -16.88
C LEU A 140 -9.55 -2.27 -16.78
N PHE A 141 -8.52 -2.58 -17.56
CA PHE A 141 -7.31 -1.77 -17.61
C PHE A 141 -7.59 -0.34 -18.07
N ASP A 142 -8.40 -0.18 -19.13
CA ASP A 142 -8.75 1.13 -19.65
C ASP A 142 -9.53 1.95 -18.61
N LEU A 143 -10.45 1.30 -17.89
CA LEU A 143 -11.20 1.92 -16.80
C LEU A 143 -10.27 2.37 -15.65
N VAL A 144 -9.39 1.47 -15.16
CA VAL A 144 -8.42 1.79 -14.10
C VAL A 144 -7.53 2.95 -14.54
N ARG A 145 -6.99 2.89 -15.76
CA ARG A 145 -6.14 3.94 -16.32
C ARG A 145 -6.87 5.28 -16.36
N HIS A 146 -8.11 5.30 -16.85
CA HIS A 146 -8.90 6.52 -16.94
C HIS A 146 -9.15 7.14 -15.56
N VAL A 147 -9.61 6.35 -14.58
CA VAL A 147 -9.92 6.85 -13.23
C VAL A 147 -8.66 7.36 -12.53
N VAL A 148 -7.54 6.63 -12.61
CA VAL A 148 -6.27 7.01 -11.97
C VAL A 148 -5.69 8.27 -12.58
N MET A 149 -5.66 8.37 -13.91
CA MET A 149 -5.15 9.56 -14.60
C MET A 149 -5.98 10.81 -14.30
N THR A 150 -7.28 10.64 -14.07
CA THR A 150 -8.17 11.75 -13.72
C THR A 150 -7.95 12.24 -12.29
N ARG A 151 -7.59 11.35 -11.35
CA ARG A 151 -7.57 11.67 -9.90
C ARG A 151 -6.18 11.80 -9.29
N LEU A 152 -5.23 10.97 -9.69
CA LEU A 152 -3.92 10.85 -9.03
C LEU A 152 -2.73 11.17 -9.93
N TRP A 153 -2.92 11.18 -11.26
CA TRP A 153 -1.85 11.49 -12.22
C TRP A 153 -0.61 10.59 -12.06
N VAL A 154 -0.80 9.35 -11.58
CA VAL A 154 0.25 8.36 -11.42
C VAL A 154 0.24 7.34 -12.55
N GLU A 155 1.38 6.67 -12.74
CA GLU A 155 1.53 5.67 -13.79
C GLU A 155 0.58 4.47 -13.55
N VAL A 156 -0.08 4.04 -14.63
CA VAL A 156 -0.84 2.78 -14.69
C VAL A 156 -0.22 1.87 -15.73
N ALA A 157 0.21 0.68 -15.32
CA ALA A 157 0.85 -0.29 -16.19
C ALA A 157 0.22 -1.68 -16.09
N ARG A 158 0.37 -2.47 -17.16
CA ARG A 158 0.11 -3.91 -17.10
C ARG A 158 1.36 -4.60 -16.56
N VAL A 159 1.16 -5.58 -15.69
CA VAL A 159 2.23 -6.43 -15.20
C VAL A 159 1.96 -7.86 -15.63
N SER A 160 2.90 -8.41 -16.40
CA SER A 160 3.01 -9.86 -16.63
C SER A 160 3.83 -10.47 -15.51
N SER A 161 3.60 -11.74 -15.20
CA SER A 161 4.20 -12.57 -14.11
C SER A 161 5.75 -12.55 -14.02
N THR A 162 6.44 -11.81 -14.86
CA THR A 162 7.89 -11.66 -14.84
C THR A 162 8.28 -10.20 -14.63
N ARG A 163 8.57 -9.89 -13.36
CA ARG A 163 9.34 -8.74 -12.83
C ARG A 163 8.55 -7.47 -12.51
N VAL A 164 8.52 -7.16 -11.21
CA VAL A 164 8.65 -5.79 -10.67
C VAL A 164 9.93 -5.76 -9.87
#